data_AF-A0A6I9NL32-F1
#
_entry.id   AF-A0A6I9NL32-F1
#
_cell.length_a   1.000
_cell.length_b   1.000
_cell.length_c   1.000
_cell.angle_alpha   90.00
_cell.angle_beta   90.00
_cell.angle_gamma   90.00
#
_symmetry.space_group_name_H-M   'P 1'
#
loop_
_entity.id
_entity.type
_entity.pdbx_description
1 polymer ?
#
loop_
_entity_poly.entity_id
_entity_poly.type
_entity_poly.pdbx_seq_one_letter_code
_entity_poly.pdbx_strand_id
1 'polypeptide(L)'
;MGIPAMTNCCDMLDMCYDTCGVSKKDCDSEFRLCVHGICSDLRKSLGFVSKVKACESMADALHSTVGTLGCRPYMSSQRAACVCEGEERDEL
;
A
#
# COMPACT_ATOMS: atom_id res chain seq x y z
N MET A 1 -13.16 12.31 1.90
CA MET A 1 -12.89 11.73 3.23
C MET A 1 -12.72 10.23 3.05
N GLY A 2 -11.60 9.66 3.51
CA GLY A 2 -11.29 8.22 3.42
C GLY A 2 -11.63 7.46 4.72
N ILE A 3 -11.46 6.13 4.70
CA ILE A 3 -11.54 5.28 5.90
C ILE A 3 -10.19 5.38 6.63
N PRO A 4 -10.10 5.88 7.87
CA PRO A 4 -8.80 6.17 8.52
C PRO A 4 -7.82 4.98 8.55
N ALA A 5 -8.32 3.78 8.83
CA ALA A 5 -7.49 2.57 8.83
C ALA A 5 -6.92 2.25 7.43
N MET A 6 -7.70 2.52 6.37
CA MET A 6 -7.24 2.35 4.99
C MET A 6 -6.21 3.41 4.62
N THR A 7 -6.45 4.67 5.04
CA THR A 7 -5.50 5.77 4.83
C THR A 7 -4.14 5.44 5.45
N ASN A 8 -4.10 4.91 6.68
CA ASN A 8 -2.83 4.48 7.29
C ASN A 8 -2.09 3.41 6.47
N CYS A 9 -2.81 2.45 5.86
CA CYS A 9 -2.18 1.45 4.98
C CYS A 9 -1.65 2.06 3.69
N CYS A 10 -2.35 3.05 3.12
CA CYS A 10 -1.88 3.80 1.97
C CYS A 10 -0.63 4.62 2.32
N ASP A 11 -0.63 5.32 3.45
CA ASP A 11 0.52 6.11 3.91
C ASP A 11 1.75 5.20 4.10
N MET A 12 1.58 3.99 4.63
CA MET A 12 2.66 2.99 4.75
C MET A 12 3.19 2.53 3.38
N LEU A 13 2.31 2.31 2.41
CA LEU A 13 2.69 1.95 1.05
C LEU A 13 3.48 3.07 0.38
N ASP A 14 3.00 4.31 0.49
CA ASP A 14 3.63 5.49 -0.10
C ASP A 14 5.01 5.73 0.51
N MET A 15 5.15 5.66 1.84
CA MET A 15 6.46 5.73 2.51
C MET A 15 7.41 4.61 2.06
N CYS A 16 6.90 3.40 1.83
CA CYS A 16 7.71 2.29 1.34
C CYS A 16 8.17 2.53 -0.11
N TYR A 17 7.28 3.00 -0.99
CA TYR A 17 7.60 3.38 -2.36
C TYR A 17 8.59 4.55 -2.42
N ASP A 18 8.55 5.47 -1.45
CA ASP A 18 9.47 6.60 -1.32
C ASP A 18 10.81 6.21 -0.65
N THR A 19 11.03 4.94 -0.31
CA THR A 19 12.32 4.47 0.20
C THR A 19 13.17 3.93 -0.94
N CYS A 20 14.24 4.66 -1.29
CA CYS A 20 15.11 4.29 -2.41
C CYS A 20 15.63 2.85 -2.31
N GLY A 21 15.48 2.09 -3.39
CA GLY A 21 15.99 0.73 -3.53
C GLY A 21 15.12 -0.37 -2.90
N VAL A 22 14.04 -0.01 -2.20
CA VAL A 22 13.09 -1.01 -1.68
C VAL A 22 12.28 -1.60 -2.82
N SER A 23 12.07 -2.93 -2.80
CA SER A 23 11.35 -3.60 -3.89
C SER A 23 9.85 -3.33 -3.81
N LYS A 24 9.23 -3.08 -4.98
CA LYS A 24 7.77 -2.97 -5.09
C LYS A 24 7.05 -4.16 -4.46
N LYS A 25 7.58 -5.37 -4.67
CA LYS A 25 6.96 -6.61 -4.18
C LYS A 25 6.91 -6.65 -2.66
N ASP A 26 7.96 -6.18 -1.99
CA ASP A 26 8.01 -6.14 -0.53
C ASP A 26 7.02 -5.10 0.00
N CYS A 27 6.98 -3.90 -0.61
CA CYS A 27 5.99 -2.88 -0.26
C CYS A 27 4.53 -3.36 -0.47
N ASP A 28 4.24 -4.00 -1.61
CA ASP A 28 2.91 -4.54 -1.90
C ASP A 28 2.52 -5.67 -0.94
N SER A 29 3.49 -6.45 -0.46
CA SER A 29 3.29 -7.51 0.55
C SER A 29 2.95 -6.92 1.92
N GLU A 30 3.68 -5.90 2.35
CA GLU A 30 3.38 -5.19 3.60
C GLU A 30 2.02 -4.49 3.53
N PHE A 31 1.69 -3.87 2.41
CA PHE A 31 0.37 -3.31 2.16
C PHE A 31 -0.74 -4.37 2.29
N ARG A 32 -0.53 -5.55 1.69
CA ARG A 32 -1.47 -6.69 1.80
C ARG A 32 -1.72 -7.06 3.26
N LEU A 33 -0.65 -7.16 4.06
CA LEU A 33 -0.76 -7.47 5.49
C LEU A 33 -1.55 -6.39 6.24
N CYS A 34 -1.30 -5.11 5.93
CA CYS A 34 -2.01 -3.99 6.55
C CYS A 34 -3.52 -4.04 6.27
N VAL A 35 -3.94 -4.15 5.01
CA VAL A 35 -5.37 -4.13 4.65
C VAL A 35 -6.13 -5.36 5.14
N HIS A 36 -5.48 -6.54 5.19
CA HIS A 36 -6.06 -7.74 5.78
C HIS A 36 -6.11 -7.67 7.32
N GLY A 37 -5.19 -6.94 7.94
CA GLY A 37 -5.20 -6.66 9.39
C GLY A 37 -6.49 -5.97 9.84
N ILE A 38 -7.02 -5.05 9.02
CA ILE A 38 -8.30 -4.36 9.28
C ILE A 38 -9.45 -5.38 9.42
N CYS A 39 -9.49 -6.39 8.57
CA CYS A 39 -10.52 -7.44 8.62
C CYS A 39 -10.39 -8.32 9.87
N SER A 40 -9.16 -8.58 10.31
CA SER A 40 -8.89 -9.31 11.55
C SER A 40 -9.37 -8.53 12.78
N ASP A 41 -9.20 -7.21 12.81
CA ASP A 41 -9.69 -6.38 13.90
C ASP A 41 -11.21 -6.22 13.87
N LEU A 42 -11.81 -6.10 12.69
CA LEU A 42 -13.27 -6.13 12.52
C LEU A 42 -13.88 -7.43 13.08
N ARG A 43 -13.23 -8.57 12.83
CA ARG A 43 -13.65 -9.88 13.38
C ARG A 43 -13.64 -9.87 14.90
N LYS A 44 -12.60 -9.32 15.54
CA LYS A 44 -12.48 -9.23 17.00
C LYS A 44 -13.52 -8.29 17.60
N SER A 45 -13.75 -7.12 16.99
CA SER A 45 -14.63 -6.08 17.53
C SER A 45 -16.11 -6.40 17.39
N LEU A 46 -16.52 -7.06 16.31
CA LEU A 46 -17.94 -7.25 15.99
C LEU A 46 -18.46 -8.68 16.16
N GLY A 47 -17.60 -9.70 16.23
CA GLY A 47 -18.01 -11.10 16.38
C GLY A 47 -18.81 -11.69 15.21
N PHE A 48 -19.04 -10.93 14.13
CA PHE A 48 -19.79 -11.38 12.95
C PHE A 48 -18.87 -12.00 11.91
N VAL A 49 -18.78 -13.34 11.90
CA VAL A 49 -17.99 -14.11 10.92
C VAL A 49 -18.38 -13.81 9.47
N SER A 50 -19.66 -13.53 9.19
CA SER A 50 -20.16 -13.29 7.83
C SER A 50 -19.68 -11.98 7.20
N LYS A 51 -19.40 -10.94 8.00
CA LYS A 51 -18.87 -9.66 7.49
C LYS A 51 -17.37 -9.68 7.22
N VAL A 52 -16.65 -10.65 7.80
CA VAL A 52 -15.20 -10.81 7.61
C VAL A 52 -14.88 -11.18 6.17
N LYS A 53 -15.66 -12.09 5.56
CA LYS A 53 -15.44 -12.53 4.17
C LYS A 53 -15.57 -11.39 3.15
N ALA A 54 -16.54 -10.50 3.36
CA ALA A 54 -16.70 -9.31 2.52
C ALA A 54 -15.51 -8.36 2.66
N CYS A 55 -15.02 -8.17 3.89
CA CYS A 55 -13.81 -7.39 4.14
C CYS A 55 -12.58 -8.01 3.46
N GLU A 56 -12.35 -9.31 3.62
CA GLU A 56 -11.22 -10.02 3.00
C GLU A 56 -11.26 -9.89 1.47
N SER A 57 -12.44 -10.01 0.87
CA SER A 57 -12.62 -9.83 -0.58
C SER A 57 -12.29 -8.41 -1.04
N MET A 58 -12.65 -7.39 -0.25
CA MET A 58 -12.29 -6.00 -0.52
C MET A 58 -10.78 -5.76 -0.35
N ALA A 59 -10.16 -6.36 0.67
CA ALA A 59 -8.73 -6.30 0.91
C ALA A 59 -7.93 -6.92 -0.26
N ASP A 60 -8.38 -8.06 -0.78
CA ASP A 60 -7.77 -8.71 -1.96
C ASP A 60 -7.94 -7.86 -3.23
N ALA A 61 -9.10 -7.23 -3.42
CA ALA A 61 -9.33 -6.33 -4.55
C ALA A 61 -8.43 -5.10 -4.49
N LEU A 62 -8.24 -4.51 -3.31
CA LEU A 62 -7.35 -3.38 -3.09
C LEU A 62 -5.88 -3.75 -3.35
N HIS A 63 -5.41 -4.86 -2.77
CA HIS A 63 -4.05 -5.36 -3.01
C HIS A 63 -3.82 -5.65 -4.51
N SER A 64 -4.78 -6.29 -5.17
CA SER A 64 -4.69 -6.56 -6.62
C SER A 64 -4.63 -5.28 -7.43
N THR A 65 -5.40 -4.27 -7.06
CA THR A 65 -5.39 -2.94 -7.71
C THR A 65 -4.03 -2.27 -7.59
N VAL A 66 -3.42 -2.26 -6.40
CA VAL A 66 -2.06 -1.74 -6.17
C VAL A 66 -1.02 -2.56 -6.93
N GLY A 67 -1.17 -3.88 -6.97
CA GLY A 67 -0.31 -4.77 -7.74
C GLY A 67 -0.32 -4.42 -9.24
N THR A 68 -1.50 -4.28 -9.83
CA THR A 68 -1.70 -4.04 -11.26
C THR A 68 -1.40 -2.60 -11.69
N LEU A 69 -1.86 -1.61 -10.92
CA LEU A 69 -1.77 -0.20 -11.30
C LEU A 69 -0.59 0.54 -10.65
N GLY A 70 0.07 -0.07 -9.66
CA GLY A 70 1.10 0.59 -8.86
C GLY A 70 2.47 0.74 -9.53
N CYS A 71 2.69 0.21 -10.73
CA CYS A 71 4.01 0.26 -11.38
C CYS A 71 4.47 1.70 -11.65
N ARG A 72 3.61 2.52 -12.25
CA ARG A 72 3.92 3.93 -12.53
C ARG A 72 4.19 4.77 -11.26
N PRO A 73 3.32 4.74 -10.22
CA PRO A 73 3.62 5.48 -9.00
C PRO A 73 4.87 4.97 -8.29
N TYR A 74 5.09 3.65 -8.20
CA TYR A 74 6.31 3.09 -7.64
C TYR A 74 7.58 3.63 -8.33
N MET A 75 7.63 3.58 -9.66
CA MET A 75 8.80 4.07 -10.42
C MET A 75 9.00 5.58 -10.24
N SER A 76 7.90 6.34 -10.14
CA SER A 76 7.95 7.79 -9.90
C SER A 76 8.53 8.10 -8.50
N SER A 77 8.04 7.41 -7.47
CA SER A 77 8.55 7.53 -6.10
C SER A 77 10.02 7.12 -6.00
N GLN A 78 10.41 6.01 -6.62
CA GLN A 78 11.80 5.55 -6.63
C GLN A 78 12.75 6.56 -7.31
N ARG A 79 12.33 7.16 -8.42
CA ARG A 79 13.11 8.23 -9.07
C ARG A 79 13.24 9.47 -8.18
N ALA A 80 12.19 9.83 -7.45
CA ALA A 80 12.22 10.99 -6.55
C ALA A 80 13.06 10.73 -5.28
N ALA A 81 13.04 9.49 -4.79
CA ALA A 81 13.71 9.06 -3.57
C ALA A 81 15.20 8.75 -3.76
N CYS A 82 15.60 8.24 -4.93
CA CYS A 82 16.98 7.88 -5.21
C CYS A 82 17.80 9.06 -5.72
N VAL A 83 19.07 9.11 -5.31
CA VAL A 83 20.07 9.99 -5.92
C VAL A 83 20.78 9.20 -7.01
N CYS A 84 20.52 9.54 -8.28
CA CYS A 84 21.15 8.92 -9.43
C CYS A 84 22.31 9.80 -9.92
N GLU A 85 23.52 9.26 -10.00
CA GLU A 85 24.64 9.99 -10.61
C GLU A 85 24.33 10.31 -12.09
N GLY A 86 24.37 11.59 -12.46
CA GLY A 86 24.15 12.05 -13.83
C GLY A 86 22.69 12.36 -14.20
N GLU A 87 21.72 12.20 -13.30
CA GLU A 87 20.39 12.80 -13.49
C GLU A 87 20.40 14.24 -12.94
N GLU A 88 20.10 15.23 -13.78
CA GLU A 88 19.71 16.57 -13.31
C GLU A 88 18.36 16.43 -12.60
N ARG A 89 18.29 16.77 -11.31
CA ARG A 89 16.99 16.88 -10.62
C ARG A 89 16.34 18.16 -11.15
N ASP A 90 15.08 18.07 -11.57
CA ASP A 90 14.27 19.27 -11.80
C ASP A 90 14.18 20.03 -10.47
N GLU A 91 15.03 21.05 -10.30
CA GLU A 91 14.94 22.00 -9.21
C GLU A 91 13.68 22.84 -9.45
N LEU A 92 12.67 22.63 -8.60
CA LEU A 92 11.47 23.47 -8.50
C LEU A 92 11.79 24.83 -7.87
#